data_AF-A0A7J8HXY9-F1
#
_entry.id   AF-A0A7J8HXY9-F1
#
_cell.length_a   1.000
_cell.length_b   1.000
_cell.length_c   1.000
_cell.angle_alpha   90.00
_cell.angle_beta   90.00
_cell.angle_gamma   90.00
#
_symmetry.space_group_name_H-M   'P 1'
#
loop_
_entity.id
_entity.type
_entity.pdbx_description
1 polymer ?
#
loop_
_entity_poly.entity_id
_entity_poly.type
_entity_poly.pdbx_seq_one_letter_code
_entity_poly.pdbx_strand_id
1 'polypeptide(L)'
;MAEVSIDQSKLPGVKEVCRDFAVLEDHTLAHNLQEQEIEHHLASNIQRNRLVQHDLQVAKQLQEEDLKAQAQLQKRYKDLEQQDCEIAQEIQEKLAIEAERRRIQEKKDEDIARLLQEKELQEEKKRKKHFPESSGANAYGEGYYYEDGGMKPRVMKEAVSTPSRVTHRDQEWYDAEIARKLQEEEILATQVDMRAAQVAQDEEIARLLMAEEKKAYKKAKEREKSSLDKRKHDPDWKPKTSKSTHSKSKDSDEPHRSKSDRPAR
;
A
#
# COMPACT_ATOMS: atom_id res chain seq x y z
N MET A 1 65.78 -32.68 88.97
CA MET A 1 64.99 -31.71 88.19
C MET A 1 65.92 -30.55 87.91
N ALA A 2 66.27 -30.29 86.65
CA ALA A 2 67.17 -29.19 86.32
C ALA A 2 66.38 -27.89 86.38
N GLU A 3 66.67 -27.02 87.36
CA GLU A 3 66.12 -25.67 87.40
C GLU A 3 66.74 -24.87 86.26
N VAL A 4 65.94 -24.57 85.24
CA VAL A 4 66.35 -23.69 84.14
C VAL A 4 66.41 -22.27 84.69
N SER A 5 67.63 -21.78 84.92
CA SER A 5 67.86 -20.39 85.33
C SER A 5 67.55 -19.46 84.16
N ILE A 6 66.46 -18.71 84.26
CA ILE A 6 66.04 -17.76 83.22
C ILE A 6 66.83 -16.45 83.39
N ASP A 7 67.53 -16.04 82.34
CA ASP A 7 68.30 -14.80 82.28
C ASP A 7 67.37 -13.58 82.20
N GLN A 8 67.13 -12.93 83.34
CA GLN A 8 66.23 -11.79 83.48
C GLN A 8 66.67 -10.56 82.67
N SER A 9 67.95 -10.48 82.26
CA SER A 9 68.47 -9.36 81.46
C SER A 9 68.02 -9.40 80.00
N LYS A 10 67.48 -10.54 79.55
CA LYS A 10 67.02 -10.78 78.17
C LYS A 10 65.50 -10.83 78.02
N LEU A 11 64.75 -10.67 79.11
CA LEU A 11 63.29 -10.70 79.06
C LEU A 11 62.75 -9.33 78.66
N PRO A 12 61.87 -9.26 77.65
CA PRO A 12 61.22 -8.00 77.28
C PRO A 12 60.39 -7.48 78.45
N GLY A 13 60.32 -6.15 78.57
CA GLY A 13 59.51 -5.53 79.62
C GLY A 13 58.02 -5.83 79.39
N VAL A 14 57.24 -5.97 80.45
CA VAL A 14 55.79 -6.26 80.35
C VAL A 14 55.06 -5.26 79.43
N LYS A 15 55.45 -3.98 79.46
CA LYS A 15 54.89 -2.94 78.59
C LYS A 15 55.24 -3.14 77.11
N GLU A 16 56.40 -3.72 76.82
CA GLU A 16 56.82 -4.04 75.46
C GLU A 16 56.00 -5.21 74.92
N VAL A 17 55.88 -6.28 75.70
CA VAL A 17 55.04 -7.44 75.38
C VAL A 17 53.58 -7.01 75.14
N CYS A 18 52.99 -6.19 76.02
CA CYS A 18 51.62 -5.70 75.82
C CYS A 18 51.44 -4.88 74.53
N ARG A 19 52.46 -4.10 74.13
CA ARG A 19 52.42 -3.34 72.87
C ARG A 19 52.49 -4.28 71.67
N ASP A 20 53.37 -5.27 71.70
CA ASP A 20 53.52 -6.24 70.61
C ASP A 20 52.25 -7.06 70.40
N PHE A 21 51.59 -7.46 71.49
CA PHE A 21 50.30 -8.16 71.42
C PHE A 21 49.18 -7.28 70.86
N ALA A 22 49.11 -5.99 71.23
CA ALA A 22 48.13 -5.07 70.67
C ALA A 22 48.33 -4.88 69.15
N VAL A 23 49.58 -4.73 68.71
CA VAL A 23 49.91 -4.64 67.28
C VAL A 23 49.56 -5.94 66.54
N LEU A 24 49.80 -7.10 67.15
CA LEU A 24 49.45 -8.39 66.55
C LEU A 24 47.94 -8.59 66.43
N GLU A 25 47.18 -8.19 67.45
CA GLU A 25 45.71 -8.22 67.45
C GLU A 25 45.15 -7.31 66.35
N ASP A 26 45.62 -6.06 66.28
CA ASP A 26 45.24 -5.11 65.23
C ASP A 26 45.63 -5.61 63.83
N HIS A 27 46.81 -6.20 63.68
CA HIS A 27 47.25 -6.77 62.41
C HIS A 27 46.36 -7.94 61.96
N THR A 28 46.01 -8.83 62.89
CA THR A 28 45.11 -9.96 62.61
C THR A 28 43.72 -9.46 62.21
N LEU A 29 43.20 -8.44 62.90
CA LEU A 29 41.93 -7.81 62.54
C LEU A 29 41.99 -7.15 61.16
N ALA A 30 43.05 -6.39 60.87
CA ALA A 30 43.24 -5.73 59.59
C ALA A 30 43.35 -6.74 58.44
N HIS A 31 44.07 -7.84 58.63
CA HIS A 31 44.20 -8.91 57.65
C HIS A 31 42.84 -9.56 57.37
N ASN A 32 42.06 -9.90 58.40
CA ASN A 32 40.73 -10.50 58.23
C ASN A 32 39.76 -9.55 57.51
N LEU A 33 39.78 -8.26 57.82
CA LEU A 33 38.97 -7.26 57.12
C LEU A 33 39.38 -7.13 55.65
N GLN A 34 40.69 -7.16 55.37
CA GLN A 34 41.21 -7.14 54.01
C GLN A 34 40.77 -8.38 53.22
N GLU A 35 40.83 -9.57 53.82
CA GLU A 35 40.35 -10.80 53.19
C GLU A 35 38.86 -10.71 52.86
N GLN A 36 38.03 -10.26 53.80
CA GLN A 36 36.59 -10.07 53.57
C GLN A 36 36.31 -9.08 52.43
N GLU A 37 37.05 -7.98 52.37
CA GLU A 37 36.93 -6.99 51.29
C GLU A 37 37.29 -7.61 49.94
N ILE A 38 38.43 -8.33 49.85
CA ILE A 38 38.87 -8.99 48.63
C ILE A 38 37.85 -10.03 48.17
N GLU A 39 37.39 -10.90 49.08
CA GLU A 39 36.39 -11.92 48.78
C GLU A 39 35.09 -11.31 48.25
N HIS A 40 34.60 -10.26 48.90
CA HIS A 40 33.40 -9.57 48.47
C HIS A 40 33.57 -8.98 47.06
N HIS A 41 34.69 -8.29 46.82
CA HIS A 41 34.98 -7.73 45.50
C HIS A 41 35.09 -8.79 44.43
N LEU A 42 35.79 -9.89 44.68
CA LEU A 42 35.95 -10.99 43.73
C LEU A 42 34.63 -11.69 43.42
N ALA A 43 33.84 -12.03 44.45
CA ALA A 43 32.52 -12.63 44.26
C ALA A 43 31.60 -11.74 43.40
N SER A 44 31.57 -10.45 43.73
CA SER A 44 30.80 -9.45 43.01
C SER A 44 31.30 -9.25 41.58
N ASN A 45 32.62 -9.27 41.36
CA ASN A 45 33.23 -9.14 40.04
C ASN A 45 32.92 -10.36 39.14
N ILE A 46 32.99 -11.58 39.69
CA ILE A 46 32.62 -12.80 38.98
C ILE A 46 31.15 -12.74 38.54
N GLN A 47 30.25 -12.31 39.42
CA GLN A 47 28.83 -12.18 39.07
C GLN A 47 28.61 -11.15 37.96
N ARG A 48 29.22 -9.96 38.05
CA ARG A 48 29.13 -8.94 36.99
C ARG A 48 29.69 -9.44 35.65
N ASN A 49 30.84 -10.12 35.67
CA ASN A 49 31.43 -10.66 34.45
C ASN A 49 30.55 -11.73 33.80
N ARG A 50 29.92 -12.62 34.60
CA ARG A 50 28.96 -13.60 34.08
C ARG A 50 27.76 -12.92 33.42
N LEU A 51 27.23 -11.85 34.04
CA LEU A 51 26.12 -11.08 33.47
C LEU A 51 26.53 -10.45 32.13
N VAL A 52 27.67 -9.76 32.08
CA VAL A 52 28.16 -9.13 30.84
C VAL A 52 28.40 -10.16 29.74
N GLN A 53 28.94 -11.33 30.06
CA GLN A 53 29.14 -12.41 29.08
C GLN A 53 27.82 -12.92 28.53
N HIS A 54 26.83 -13.15 29.39
CA HIS A 54 25.49 -13.56 29.00
C HIS A 54 24.82 -12.50 28.11
N ASP A 55 24.83 -11.24 28.54
CA ASP A 55 24.22 -10.14 27.81
C ASP A 55 24.89 -9.93 26.45
N LEU A 56 26.22 -10.08 26.38
CA LEU A 56 26.95 -10.05 25.12
C LEU A 56 26.53 -11.18 24.18
N GLN A 57 26.30 -12.39 24.71
CA GLN A 57 25.83 -13.52 23.92
C GLN A 57 24.43 -13.27 23.36
N VAL A 58 23.50 -12.79 24.21
CA VAL A 58 22.14 -12.46 23.80
C VAL A 58 22.14 -11.33 22.78
N ALA A 59 22.93 -10.27 22.99
CA ALA A 59 23.05 -9.15 22.06
C ALA A 59 23.53 -9.61 20.67
N LYS A 60 24.48 -10.55 20.61
CA LYS A 60 24.95 -11.13 19.34
C LYS A 60 23.86 -11.96 18.65
N GLN A 61 23.11 -12.76 19.40
CA GLN A 61 22.01 -13.56 18.85
C GLN A 61 20.93 -12.66 18.26
N LEU A 62 20.51 -11.63 19.01
CA LEU A 62 19.53 -10.65 18.53
C LEU A 62 20.02 -9.91 17.28
N GLN A 63 21.29 -9.49 17.25
CA GLN A 63 21.88 -8.85 16.07
C GLN A 63 21.85 -9.77 14.84
N GLU A 64 22.13 -11.07 15.01
CA GLU A 64 22.08 -12.03 13.90
C GLU A 64 20.64 -12.26 13.41
N GLU A 65 19.67 -12.35 14.31
CA GLU A 65 18.25 -12.46 13.98
C GLU A 65 17.74 -11.24 13.21
N ASP A 66 18.12 -10.02 13.64
CA ASP A 66 17.76 -8.78 12.96
C ASP A 66 18.32 -8.75 11.53
N LEU A 67 19.59 -9.15 11.33
CA LEU A 67 20.18 -9.22 10.00
C LEU A 67 19.47 -10.25 9.11
N LYS A 68 19.09 -11.41 9.65
CA LYS A 68 18.30 -12.42 8.92
C LYS A 68 16.92 -11.88 8.56
N ALA A 69 16.24 -11.21 9.47
CA ALA A 69 14.94 -10.61 9.22
C ALA A 69 15.03 -9.53 8.12
N GLN A 70 16.04 -8.66 8.17
CA GLN A 70 16.31 -7.67 7.13
C GLN A 70 16.58 -8.31 5.77
N ALA A 71 17.39 -9.37 5.71
CA ALA A 71 17.67 -10.09 4.47
C ALA A 71 16.41 -10.73 3.87
N GLN A 72 15.54 -11.32 4.71
CA GLN A 72 14.25 -11.87 4.27
C GLN A 72 13.33 -10.78 3.73
N LEU A 73 13.26 -9.64 4.41
CA LEU A 73 12.45 -8.49 4.01
C LEU A 73 12.96 -7.92 2.69
N GLN A 74 14.28 -7.78 2.52
CA GLN A 74 14.89 -7.36 1.26
C GLN A 74 14.59 -8.34 0.12
N LYS A 75 14.63 -9.66 0.38
CA LYS A 75 14.25 -10.66 -0.61
C LYS A 75 12.80 -10.48 -1.05
N ARG A 76 11.87 -10.33 -0.09
CA ARG A 76 10.45 -10.10 -0.40
C ARG A 76 10.23 -8.82 -1.22
N TYR A 77 10.93 -7.74 -0.92
CA TYR A 77 10.84 -6.52 -1.71
C TYR A 77 11.34 -6.71 -3.15
N LYS A 78 12.42 -7.46 -3.36
CA LYS A 78 12.89 -7.79 -4.71
C LYS A 78 11.90 -8.65 -5.47
N ASP A 79 11.32 -9.65 -4.80
CA ASP A 79 10.30 -10.52 -5.41
C ASP A 79 9.06 -9.69 -5.79
N LEU A 80 8.65 -8.73 -4.94
CA LEU A 80 7.56 -7.81 -5.24
C LEU A 80 7.89 -6.86 -6.40
N GLU A 81 9.09 -6.27 -6.41
CA GLU A 81 9.56 -5.40 -7.49
C GLU A 81 9.58 -6.15 -8.84
N GLN A 82 9.95 -7.43 -8.84
CA GLN A 82 9.89 -8.28 -10.03
C GLN A 82 8.45 -8.47 -10.51
N GLN A 83 7.52 -8.80 -9.61
CA GLN A 83 6.10 -8.93 -9.93
C GLN A 83 5.53 -7.63 -10.48
N ASP A 84 5.84 -6.49 -9.87
CA ASP A 84 5.40 -5.18 -10.33
C ASP A 84 5.96 -4.86 -11.73
N CYS A 85 7.21 -5.24 -12.01
CA CYS A 85 7.80 -5.11 -13.35
C CYS A 85 7.09 -5.98 -14.38
N GLU A 86 6.75 -7.23 -14.05
CA GLU A 86 5.99 -8.13 -14.92
C GLU A 86 4.60 -7.57 -15.23
N ILE A 87 3.89 -7.09 -14.21
CA ILE A 87 2.57 -6.46 -14.35
C ILE A 87 2.66 -5.21 -15.22
N ALA A 88 3.66 -4.35 -14.99
CA ALA A 88 3.86 -3.14 -15.78
C ALA A 88 4.14 -3.46 -17.26
N GLN A 89 4.93 -4.50 -17.54
CA GLN A 89 5.19 -4.96 -18.91
C GLN A 89 3.91 -5.49 -19.57
N GLU A 90 3.12 -6.28 -18.86
CA GLU A 90 1.84 -6.80 -19.39
C GLU A 90 0.86 -5.67 -19.71
N ILE A 91 0.75 -4.66 -18.83
CA ILE A 91 -0.09 -3.48 -19.07
C ILE A 91 0.42 -2.73 -20.30
N GLN A 92 1.74 -2.51 -20.40
CA GLN A 92 2.35 -1.81 -21.53
C GLN A 92 2.10 -2.55 -22.86
N GLU A 93 2.21 -3.87 -22.87
CA GLU A 93 1.94 -4.69 -24.05
C GLU A 93 0.45 -4.62 -24.45
N LYS A 94 -0.47 -4.73 -23.49
CA LYS A 94 -1.91 -4.59 -23.74
C LYS A 94 -2.25 -3.23 -24.36
N LEU A 95 -1.69 -2.15 -23.82
CA LEU A 95 -1.88 -0.81 -24.37
C LEU A 95 -1.29 -0.67 -25.77
N ALA A 96 -0.12 -1.26 -26.04
CA ALA A 96 0.49 -1.25 -27.36
C ALA A 96 -0.36 -2.01 -28.40
N ILE A 97 -0.88 -3.18 -28.04
CA ILE A 97 -1.78 -3.96 -28.92
C ILE A 97 -3.09 -3.19 -29.17
N GLU A 98 -3.69 -2.60 -28.15
CA GLU A 98 -4.90 -1.79 -28.32
C GLU A 98 -4.65 -0.58 -29.22
N ALA A 99 -3.53 0.12 -29.02
CA ALA A 99 -3.15 1.25 -29.86
C ALA A 99 -2.97 0.82 -31.33
N GLU A 100 -2.32 -0.30 -31.60
CA GLU A 100 -2.16 -0.81 -32.97
C GLU A 100 -3.50 -1.21 -33.59
N ARG A 101 -4.39 -1.83 -32.82
CA ARG A 101 -5.77 -2.12 -33.27
C ARG A 101 -6.52 -0.83 -33.63
N ARG A 102 -6.40 0.22 -32.82
CA ARG A 102 -6.99 1.53 -33.14
C ARG A 102 -6.41 2.12 -34.43
N ARG A 103 -5.09 2.07 -34.63
CA ARG A 103 -4.47 2.54 -35.88
C ARG A 103 -4.96 1.79 -37.11
N ILE A 104 -5.11 0.47 -37.01
CA ILE A 104 -5.67 -0.35 -38.10
C ILE A 104 -7.12 0.05 -38.38
N GLN A 105 -7.91 0.28 -37.32
CA GLN A 105 -9.30 0.71 -37.46
C GLN A 105 -9.41 2.10 -38.09
N GLU A 106 -8.64 3.07 -37.60
CA GLU A 106 -8.57 4.43 -38.16
C GLU A 106 -8.19 4.40 -39.65
N LYS A 107 -7.23 3.54 -40.03
CA LYS A 107 -6.85 3.37 -41.44
C LYS A 107 -7.99 2.78 -42.29
N LYS A 108 -8.73 1.80 -41.77
CA LYS A 108 -9.93 1.25 -42.45
C LYS A 108 -11.01 2.32 -42.61
N ASP A 109 -11.25 3.11 -41.58
CA ASP A 109 -12.25 4.17 -41.60
C ASP A 109 -11.83 5.30 -42.57
N GLU A 110 -10.53 5.63 -42.62
CA GLU A 110 -9.95 6.55 -43.60
C GLU A 110 -10.11 6.04 -45.05
N ASP A 111 -9.89 4.74 -45.28
CA ASP A 111 -10.10 4.11 -46.60
C ASP A 111 -11.57 4.17 -47.03
N ILE A 112 -12.51 3.94 -46.11
CA ILE A 112 -13.96 4.07 -46.36
C ILE A 112 -14.31 5.52 -46.70
N ALA A 113 -13.80 6.48 -45.92
CA ALA A 113 -14.03 7.90 -46.15
C ALA A 113 -13.50 8.34 -47.53
N ARG A 114 -12.29 7.91 -47.91
CA ARG A 114 -11.71 8.14 -49.25
C ARG A 114 -12.60 7.58 -50.36
N LEU A 115 -13.06 6.34 -50.24
CA LEU A 115 -13.90 5.69 -51.24
C LEU A 115 -15.26 6.40 -51.40
N LEU A 116 -15.86 6.85 -50.29
CA LEU A 116 -17.11 7.60 -50.29
C LEU A 116 -16.94 8.95 -51.00
N GLN A 117 -15.85 9.67 -50.69
CA GLN A 117 -15.53 10.96 -51.32
C GLN A 117 -15.29 10.82 -52.83
N GLU A 118 -14.58 9.79 -53.28
CA GLU A 118 -14.36 9.56 -54.71
C GLU A 118 -15.67 9.25 -55.45
N LYS A 119 -16.56 8.46 -54.83
CA LYS A 119 -17.90 8.18 -55.38
C LYS A 119 -18.73 9.45 -55.53
N GLU A 120 -18.74 10.33 -54.53
CA GLU A 120 -19.45 11.62 -54.58
C GLU A 120 -18.93 12.50 -55.73
N LEU A 121 -17.60 12.61 -55.89
CA LEU A 121 -16.98 13.34 -57.00
C LEU A 121 -17.34 12.76 -58.38
N GLN A 122 -17.44 11.44 -58.50
CA GLN A 122 -17.86 10.78 -59.73
C GLN A 122 -19.35 11.03 -60.02
N GLU A 123 -20.20 11.03 -59.00
CA GLU A 123 -21.63 11.35 -59.13
C GLU A 123 -21.85 12.82 -59.52
N GLU A 124 -21.11 13.75 -58.92
CA GLU A 124 -21.04 15.17 -59.30
C GLU A 124 -20.65 15.34 -60.78
N LYS A 125 -19.62 14.63 -61.26
CA LYS A 125 -19.23 14.65 -62.68
C LYS A 125 -20.34 14.10 -63.58
N LYS A 126 -21.06 13.06 -63.16
CA LYS A 126 -22.21 12.51 -63.91
C LYS A 126 -23.39 13.48 -63.92
N ARG A 127 -23.69 14.15 -62.80
CA ARG A 127 -24.71 15.21 -62.72
C ARG A 127 -24.39 16.40 -63.63
N LYS A 128 -23.14 16.85 -63.64
CA LYS A 128 -22.66 17.91 -64.55
C LYS A 128 -22.72 17.51 -66.04
N LYS A 129 -22.59 16.22 -66.37
CA LYS A 129 -22.81 15.69 -67.74
C LYS A 129 -24.29 15.57 -68.11
N HIS A 130 -25.19 15.48 -67.13
CA HIS A 130 -26.64 15.38 -67.33
C HIS A 130 -27.37 16.75 -67.33
N PHE A 131 -26.63 17.86 -67.22
CA PHE A 131 -27.11 19.20 -67.53
C PHE A 131 -26.38 19.74 -68.77
N PRO A 132 -26.82 19.39 -70.00
CA PRO A 132 -26.77 20.40 -71.05
C PRO A 132 -27.81 21.45 -70.68
N GLU A 133 -27.40 22.72 -70.70
CA GLU A 133 -28.32 23.86 -70.66
C GLU A 133 -29.50 23.60 -71.61
N SER A 134 -30.69 23.43 -71.06
CA SER A 134 -31.91 23.70 -71.79
C SER A 134 -32.90 24.38 -70.86
N SER A 135 -33.18 25.65 -71.21
CA SER A 135 -34.51 26.24 -71.08
C SER A 135 -34.90 26.76 -69.70
N GLY A 136 -34.24 27.85 -69.28
CA GLY A 136 -34.92 28.88 -68.49
C GLY A 136 -35.67 29.84 -69.43
N ALA A 137 -36.95 29.57 -69.70
CA ALA A 137 -37.88 30.58 -70.23
C ALA A 137 -39.36 30.12 -70.13
N ASN A 138 -40.15 30.94 -69.43
CA ASN A 138 -41.62 31.12 -69.48
C ASN A 138 -42.50 30.00 -68.90
N ALA A 139 -43.32 30.23 -67.86
CA ALA A 139 -44.49 31.12 -67.74
C ALA A 139 -45.70 30.63 -68.57
N TYR A 140 -46.88 30.68 -67.94
CA TYR A 140 -48.23 30.14 -68.28
C TYR A 140 -48.46 28.71 -67.73
N GLY A 141 -49.44 28.43 -66.87
CA GLY A 141 -50.75 29.05 -66.64
C GLY A 141 -51.83 28.15 -67.25
N GLU A 142 -52.88 27.81 -66.47
CA GLU A 142 -54.15 27.17 -66.92
C GLU A 142 -54.08 25.65 -67.17
N GLY A 143 -54.99 24.75 -66.78
CA GLY A 143 -56.28 24.79 -66.10
C GLY A 143 -57.08 23.51 -66.48
N TYR A 144 -57.67 22.83 -65.49
CA TYR A 144 -58.92 22.03 -65.54
C TYR A 144 -59.01 20.52 -65.94
N TYR A 145 -59.65 19.77 -65.00
CA TYR A 145 -60.63 18.66 -65.06
C TYR A 145 -60.33 17.29 -65.74
N TYR A 146 -60.40 16.17 -65.01
CA TYR A 146 -61.60 15.31 -64.79
C TYR A 146 -61.28 14.08 -63.89
N GLU A 147 -62.31 13.61 -63.18
CA GLU A 147 -62.33 12.44 -62.28
C GLU A 147 -62.72 11.12 -62.98
N ASP A 148 -62.39 10.01 -62.31
CA ASP A 148 -63.01 8.67 -62.30
C ASP A 148 -62.72 7.63 -63.42
N GLY A 149 -62.55 6.36 -63.00
CA GLY A 149 -62.33 5.22 -63.89
C GLY A 149 -61.77 3.92 -63.28
N GLY A 150 -62.53 3.31 -62.35
CA GLY A 150 -62.70 1.87 -62.08
C GLY A 150 -61.69 0.75 -62.50
N MET A 151 -61.28 -0.02 -61.48
CA MET A 151 -61.16 -1.51 -61.37
C MET A 151 -60.55 -2.34 -62.52
N LYS A 152 -59.52 -3.18 -62.20
CA LYS A 152 -59.52 -4.67 -62.22
C LYS A 152 -58.23 -5.27 -61.59
N PRO A 153 -58.31 -6.28 -60.69
CA PRO A 153 -57.16 -7.12 -60.32
C PRO A 153 -57.19 -8.43 -61.14
N ARG A 154 -56.07 -8.78 -61.80
CA ARG A 154 -55.91 -10.04 -62.53
C ARG A 154 -54.68 -10.81 -62.03
N VAL A 155 -54.94 -11.71 -61.09
CA VAL A 155 -54.56 -13.14 -61.07
C VAL A 155 -53.18 -13.53 -61.66
N MET A 156 -52.34 -14.03 -60.74
CA MET A 156 -51.37 -15.12 -60.87
C MET A 156 -50.10 -14.90 -61.71
N LYS A 157 -49.00 -14.64 -61.02
CA LYS A 157 -47.73 -15.37 -61.24
C LYS A 157 -47.06 -15.61 -59.89
N GLU A 158 -47.21 -16.82 -59.37
CA GLU A 158 -46.16 -17.46 -58.57
C GLU A 158 -44.91 -17.52 -59.46
N ALA A 159 -44.01 -16.58 -59.25
CA ALA A 159 -42.60 -16.81 -59.42
C ALA A 159 -42.02 -16.68 -58.03
N VAL A 160 -41.49 -17.79 -57.51
CA VAL A 160 -40.73 -17.87 -56.27
C VAL A 160 -39.83 -16.65 -56.16
N SER A 161 -40.25 -15.68 -55.35
CA SER A 161 -39.40 -14.61 -54.90
C SER A 161 -38.33 -15.28 -54.08
N THR A 162 -37.15 -15.46 -54.65
CA THR A 162 -35.95 -15.57 -53.83
C THR A 162 -35.99 -14.36 -52.90
N PRO A 163 -36.10 -14.54 -51.56
CA PRO A 163 -35.97 -13.40 -50.68
C PRO A 163 -34.58 -12.85 -50.95
N SER A 164 -34.58 -11.56 -51.30
CA SER A 164 -33.39 -10.78 -51.58
C SER A 164 -32.28 -11.16 -50.58
N ARG A 165 -31.18 -11.75 -51.08
CA ARG A 165 -29.96 -11.99 -50.26
C ARG A 165 -29.46 -10.69 -49.60
N VAL A 166 -29.92 -9.53 -50.10
CA VAL A 166 -29.62 -8.21 -49.56
C VAL A 166 -30.37 -7.94 -48.25
N THR A 167 -31.64 -8.34 -48.11
CA THR A 167 -32.40 -8.14 -46.85
C THR A 167 -31.97 -9.10 -45.75
N HIS A 168 -31.53 -10.31 -46.11
CA HIS A 168 -31.00 -11.28 -45.14
C HIS A 168 -29.68 -10.79 -44.52
N ARG A 169 -28.81 -10.19 -45.33
CA ARG A 169 -27.52 -9.67 -44.88
C ARG A 169 -27.65 -8.44 -43.97
N ASP A 170 -28.65 -7.59 -44.22
CA ASP A 170 -28.93 -6.43 -43.37
C ASP A 170 -29.56 -6.85 -42.03
N GLN A 171 -30.41 -7.89 -42.03
CA GLN A 171 -30.97 -8.48 -40.81
C GLN A 171 -29.89 -9.18 -39.97
N GLU A 172 -29.01 -9.98 -40.58
CA GLU A 172 -27.87 -10.59 -39.91
C GLU A 172 -26.95 -9.56 -39.25
N TRP A 173 -26.77 -8.39 -39.89
CA TRP A 173 -25.99 -7.29 -39.34
C TRP A 173 -26.65 -6.67 -38.10
N TYR A 174 -27.97 -6.48 -38.14
CA TYR A 174 -28.73 -5.99 -37.00
C TYR A 174 -28.71 -6.98 -35.82
N ASP A 175 -28.90 -8.28 -36.11
CA ASP A 175 -28.87 -9.33 -35.09
C ASP A 175 -27.46 -9.49 -34.48
N ALA A 176 -26.41 -9.36 -35.30
CA ALA A 176 -25.02 -9.35 -34.83
C ALA A 176 -24.69 -8.14 -33.95
N GLU A 177 -25.25 -6.97 -34.27
CA GLU A 177 -25.06 -5.76 -33.46
C GLU A 177 -25.79 -5.86 -32.11
N ILE A 178 -26.98 -6.47 -32.09
CA ILE A 178 -27.70 -6.80 -30.85
C ILE A 178 -26.90 -7.80 -30.02
N ALA A 179 -26.35 -8.85 -30.63
CA ALA A 179 -25.53 -9.83 -29.92
C ALA A 179 -24.26 -9.21 -29.31
N ARG A 180 -23.61 -8.28 -30.04
CA ARG A 180 -22.43 -7.54 -29.55
C ARG A 180 -22.76 -6.69 -28.33
N LYS A 181 -23.86 -5.92 -28.38
CA LYS A 181 -24.31 -5.10 -27.25
C LYS A 181 -24.65 -5.95 -26.02
N LEU A 182 -25.32 -7.08 -26.24
CA LEU A 182 -25.66 -8.01 -25.16
C LEU A 182 -24.41 -8.59 -24.50
N GLN A 183 -23.40 -8.96 -25.31
CA GLN A 183 -22.13 -9.48 -24.81
C GLN A 183 -21.31 -8.42 -24.06
N GLU A 184 -21.30 -7.18 -24.53
CA GLU A 184 -20.65 -6.06 -23.84
C GLU A 184 -21.31 -5.78 -22.49
N GLU A 185 -22.64 -5.84 -22.42
CA GLU A 185 -23.41 -5.67 -21.18
C GLU A 185 -23.12 -6.80 -20.17
N GLU A 186 -23.01 -8.05 -20.64
CA GLU A 186 -22.65 -9.20 -19.80
C GLU A 186 -21.22 -9.08 -19.24
N ILE A 187 -20.27 -8.64 -20.05
CA ILE A 187 -18.88 -8.40 -19.61
C ILE A 187 -18.82 -7.28 -18.57
N LEU A 188 -19.60 -6.21 -18.77
CA LEU A 188 -19.70 -5.11 -17.81
C LEU A 188 -20.34 -5.54 -16.51
N ALA A 189 -21.42 -6.33 -16.56
CA ALA A 189 -22.06 -6.89 -15.37
C ALA A 189 -21.07 -7.76 -14.58
N THR A 190 -20.35 -8.64 -15.26
CA THR A 190 -19.32 -9.51 -14.65
C THR A 190 -18.21 -8.68 -13.99
N GLN A 191 -17.75 -7.60 -14.63
CA GLN A 191 -16.76 -6.70 -14.03
C GLN A 191 -17.29 -5.96 -12.80
N VAL A 192 -18.56 -5.57 -12.81
CA VAL A 192 -19.21 -4.92 -11.67
C VAL A 192 -19.29 -5.90 -10.50
N ASP A 193 -19.67 -7.15 -10.74
CA ASP A 193 -19.73 -8.20 -9.71
C ASP A 193 -18.35 -8.51 -9.13
N MET A 194 -17.32 -8.61 -9.96
CA MET A 194 -15.94 -8.76 -9.50
C MET A 194 -15.48 -7.58 -8.62
N ARG A 195 -15.78 -6.34 -9.03
CA ARG A 195 -15.46 -5.15 -8.23
C ARG A 195 -16.25 -5.13 -6.91
N ALA A 196 -17.52 -5.52 -6.93
CA ALA A 196 -18.34 -5.60 -5.73
C ALA A 196 -17.81 -6.66 -4.75
N ALA A 197 -17.38 -7.82 -5.25
CA ALA A 197 -16.76 -8.87 -4.45
C ALA A 197 -15.44 -8.39 -3.82
N GLN A 198 -14.60 -7.68 -4.59
CA GLN A 198 -13.36 -7.07 -4.08
C GLN A 198 -13.65 -6.07 -2.95
N VAL A 199 -14.61 -5.16 -3.16
CA VAL A 199 -14.99 -4.15 -2.15
C VAL A 199 -15.53 -4.82 -0.88
N ALA A 200 -16.32 -5.90 -1.02
CA ALA A 200 -16.82 -6.65 0.13
C ALA A 200 -15.68 -7.34 0.91
N GLN A 201 -14.68 -7.89 0.21
CA GLN A 201 -13.50 -8.47 0.84
C GLN A 201 -12.68 -7.40 1.58
N ASP A 202 -12.44 -6.24 0.94
CA ASP A 202 -11.72 -5.13 1.54
C ASP A 202 -12.43 -4.59 2.78
N GLU A 203 -13.77 -4.55 2.79
CA GLU A 203 -14.57 -4.16 3.95
C GLU A 203 -14.39 -5.13 5.13
N GLU A 204 -14.32 -6.44 4.89
CA GLU A 204 -14.07 -7.42 5.94
C GLU A 204 -12.68 -7.23 6.56
N ILE A 205 -11.66 -7.00 5.73
CA ILE A 205 -10.29 -6.71 6.18
C ILE A 205 -10.27 -5.44 7.02
N ALA A 206 -10.91 -4.37 6.55
CA ALA A 206 -11.00 -3.10 7.29
C ALA A 206 -11.70 -3.28 8.65
N ARG A 207 -12.76 -4.10 8.70
CA ARG A 207 -13.47 -4.40 9.95
C ARG A 207 -12.61 -5.20 10.93
N LEU A 208 -11.83 -6.16 10.44
CA LEU A 208 -10.92 -6.96 11.23
C LEU A 208 -9.78 -6.10 11.82
N LEU A 209 -9.17 -5.26 10.99
CA LEU A 209 -8.13 -4.32 11.41
C LEU A 209 -8.63 -3.37 12.51
N MET A 210 -9.81 -2.76 12.30
CA MET A 210 -10.41 -1.85 13.28
C MET A 210 -10.80 -2.58 14.58
N ALA A 211 -11.25 -3.83 14.49
CA ALA A 211 -11.58 -4.63 15.67
C ALA A 211 -10.32 -5.00 16.48
N GLU A 212 -9.22 -5.33 15.80
CA GLU A 212 -7.93 -5.59 16.41
C GLU A 212 -7.39 -4.33 17.11
N GLU A 213 -7.44 -3.17 16.44
CA GLU A 213 -7.02 -1.90 17.02
C GLU A 213 -7.87 -1.54 18.26
N LYS A 214 -9.20 -1.71 18.18
CA LYS A 214 -10.10 -1.50 19.33
C LYS A 214 -9.79 -2.45 20.49
N LYS A 215 -9.44 -3.71 20.21
CA LYS A 215 -9.04 -4.69 21.25
C LYS A 215 -7.69 -4.31 21.86
N ALA A 216 -6.71 -3.93 21.04
CA ALA A 216 -5.39 -3.48 21.49
C ALA A 216 -5.50 -2.22 22.36
N TYR A 217 -6.32 -1.24 21.95
CA TYR A 217 -6.58 -0.03 22.71
C TYR A 217 -7.24 -0.33 24.07
N LYS A 218 -8.26 -1.20 24.11
CA LYS A 218 -8.88 -1.62 25.39
C LYS A 218 -7.87 -2.31 26.31
N LYS A 219 -7.04 -3.23 25.77
CA LYS A 219 -6.00 -3.94 26.53
C LYS A 219 -4.92 -2.97 27.05
N ALA A 220 -4.52 -1.98 26.26
CA ALA A 220 -3.57 -0.95 26.68
C ALA A 220 -4.17 -0.07 27.79
N LYS A 221 -5.42 0.38 27.65
CA LYS A 221 -6.13 1.18 28.65
C LYS A 221 -6.37 0.43 29.96
N GLU A 222 -6.64 -0.88 29.91
CA GLU A 222 -6.75 -1.72 31.10
C GLU A 222 -5.39 -1.93 31.78
N ARG A 223 -4.32 -2.12 31.00
CA ARG A 223 -2.94 -2.14 31.53
C ARG A 223 -2.56 -0.81 32.17
N GLU A 224 -2.97 0.32 31.60
CA GLU A 224 -2.74 1.64 32.20
C GLU A 224 -3.49 1.79 33.53
N LYS A 225 -4.78 1.43 33.58
CA LYS A 225 -5.57 1.48 34.82
C LYS A 225 -5.01 0.56 35.91
N SER A 226 -4.66 -0.68 35.57
CA SER A 226 -4.04 -1.61 36.52
C SER A 226 -2.63 -1.18 36.93
N SER A 227 -1.88 -0.50 36.06
CA SER A 227 -0.60 0.11 36.44
C SER A 227 -0.77 1.29 37.39
N LEU A 228 -1.81 2.11 37.20
CA LEU A 228 -2.14 3.25 38.05
C LEU A 228 -2.58 2.78 39.45
N ASP A 229 -3.36 1.70 39.51
CA ASP A 229 -3.83 1.09 40.76
C ASP A 229 -2.68 0.41 41.53
N LYS A 230 -1.77 -0.28 40.83
CA LYS A 230 -0.51 -0.78 41.43
C LYS A 230 0.37 0.36 41.94
N ARG A 231 0.40 1.52 41.27
CA ARG A 231 1.10 2.72 41.74
C ARG A 231 0.46 3.36 42.97
N LYS A 232 -0.84 3.11 43.23
CA LYS A 232 -1.55 3.58 44.43
C LYS A 232 -1.32 2.69 45.64
N HIS A 233 -1.07 1.40 45.42
CA HIS A 233 -0.73 0.43 46.46
C HIS A 233 0.76 0.40 46.82
N ASP A 234 1.60 1.16 46.11
CA ASP A 234 3.00 1.39 46.45
C ASP A 234 3.09 2.37 47.64
N PRO A 235 3.58 1.96 48.82
CA PRO A 235 3.58 2.80 50.04
C PRO A 235 4.42 4.08 49.93
N ASP A 236 5.22 4.26 48.88
CA ASP A 236 6.04 5.46 48.65
C ASP A 236 5.46 6.47 47.63
N TRP A 237 4.21 6.32 47.18
CA TRP A 237 3.61 7.26 46.22
C TRP A 237 3.28 8.64 46.83
N LYS A 238 4.23 9.57 46.76
CA LYS A 238 4.02 11.00 47.08
C LYS A 238 3.39 11.73 45.86
N PRO A 239 2.20 12.33 45.97
CA PRO A 239 1.66 13.16 44.91
C PRO A 239 2.48 14.46 44.79
N LYS A 240 3.16 14.65 43.65
CA LYS A 240 3.78 15.93 43.31
C LYS A 240 2.69 16.94 42.97
N THR A 241 2.65 18.05 43.71
CA THR A 241 1.86 19.24 43.41
C THR A 241 2.45 19.94 42.18
N SER A 242 1.89 19.71 41.00
CA SER A 242 2.22 20.48 39.80
C SER A 242 1.55 21.84 39.87
N LYS A 243 2.36 22.90 39.97
CA LYS A 243 1.95 24.27 39.68
C LYS A 243 1.49 24.37 38.24
N SER A 244 0.32 25.00 38.09
CA SER A 244 -0.28 25.51 36.86
C SER A 244 0.70 26.32 36.01
N THR A 245 0.82 25.95 34.74
CA THR A 245 0.99 26.90 33.63
C THR A 245 0.13 26.42 32.47
N HIS A 246 -1.03 27.07 32.34
CA HIS A 246 -1.94 26.98 31.22
C HIS A 246 -1.28 27.65 29.99
N SER A 247 -1.00 26.91 28.92
CA SER A 247 -0.72 27.48 27.60
C SER A 247 -1.78 27.01 26.61
N LYS A 248 -2.76 27.90 26.35
CA LYS A 248 -3.63 27.83 25.17
C LYS A 248 -2.76 27.84 23.91
N SER A 249 -2.91 26.84 23.04
CA SER A 249 -2.71 27.06 21.61
C SER A 249 -4.03 26.75 20.92
N LYS A 250 -4.42 27.68 20.06
CA LYS A 250 -5.73 27.88 19.46
C LYS A 250 -5.61 27.45 18.00
N ASP A 251 -6.66 26.80 17.50
CA ASP A 251 -6.95 26.57 16.08
C ASP A 251 -6.53 27.73 15.17
N SER A 252 -5.90 27.41 14.03
CA SER A 252 -6.47 27.66 12.71
C SER A 252 -5.54 27.22 11.58
N ASP A 253 -6.09 26.33 10.73
CA ASP A 253 -6.17 26.43 9.27
C ASP A 253 -4.92 26.76 8.42
N GLU A 254 -4.48 25.76 7.65
CA GLU A 254 -3.98 25.94 6.26
C GLU A 254 -5.05 26.65 5.41
N PRO A 255 -4.74 27.40 4.32
CA PRO A 255 -3.86 26.93 3.23
C PRO A 255 -3.07 28.04 2.47
N HIS A 256 -2.31 27.57 1.47
CA HIS A 256 -1.88 28.24 0.23
C HIS A 256 -0.42 28.68 0.04
N ARG A 257 0.22 27.89 -0.84
CA ARG A 257 0.96 28.30 -2.06
C ARG A 257 1.94 29.47 -1.94
N SER A 258 3.22 29.15 -2.09
CA SER A 258 4.20 30.07 -2.67
C SER A 258 4.86 29.42 -3.90
N LYS A 259 4.51 29.96 -5.06
CA LYS A 259 5.25 29.81 -6.31
C LYS A 259 6.54 30.63 -6.20
N SER A 260 7.60 30.08 -6.80
CA SER A 260 8.62 30.74 -7.60
C SER A 260 8.95 32.21 -7.30
N ASP A 261 10.19 32.49 -6.90
CA ASP A 261 10.96 33.51 -7.63
C ASP A 261 12.48 33.34 -7.49
N ARG A 262 13.12 33.42 -8.65
CA ARG A 262 14.55 33.50 -8.90
C ARG A 262 14.96 34.97 -8.71
N PRO A 263 16.23 35.25 -8.37
CA PRO A 263 16.87 36.31 -9.15
C PRO A 263 18.27 35.92 -9.61
N ALA A 264 18.58 36.40 -10.81
CA ALA A 264 19.90 36.40 -11.40
C ALA A 264 20.78 37.46 -10.73
N ARG A 265 22.01 37.08 -10.38
CA ARG A 265 23.24 37.77 -10.82
C ARG A 265 24.46 36.92 -10.54
#